data_AF-A0A438DK33-F1
#
_entry.id   AF-A0A438DK33-F1
#
_cell.length_a   1.000
_cell.length_b   1.000
_cell.length_c   1.000
_cell.angle_alpha   90.00
_cell.angle_beta   90.00
_cell.angle_gamma   90.00
#
_symmetry.space_group_name_H-M   'P 1'
#
loop_
_entity.id
_entity.type
_entity.pdbx_description
1 polymer ?
#
loop_
_entity_poly.entity_id
_entity_poly.type
_entity_poly.pdbx_seq_one_letter_code
_entity_poly.pdbx_strand_id
1 'polypeptide(L)' 'MGDLQVIGGIKKLNNQNYNTWSTCMMLYMQGQDLWEVVNGSEITQPEAEDVNGIL' A
#
# COMPACT_ATOMS: atom_id res chain seq x y z
N MET A 1 3.14 19.94 -24.86
CA MET A 1 2.60 19.40 -23.59
C MET A 1 3.82 19.15 -22.71
N GLY A 2 4.23 20.18 -21.98
CA GLY A 2 5.57 20.30 -21.39
C GLY A 2 5.74 19.41 -20.16
N ASP A 3 6.84 18.66 -20.18
CA ASP A 3 7.62 18.15 -19.06
C ASP A 3 6.87 17.96 -17.74
N LEU A 4 6.36 16.74 -17.58
CA LEU A 4 5.97 16.20 -16.29
C LEU A 4 7.21 16.24 -15.38
N GLN A 5 7.33 17.26 -14.54
CA GLN A 5 8.40 17.43 -13.55
C GLN A 5 8.62 16.12 -12.79
N VAL A 6 9.70 15.43 -13.14
CA VAL A 6 10.21 14.26 -12.44
C VAL A 6 11.04 14.78 -11.28
N ILE A 7 10.46 14.80 -10.08
CA ILE A 7 11.26 14.96 -8.85
C ILE A 7 11.72 13.54 -8.48
N GLY A 8 13.00 13.25 -8.66
CA GLY A 8 13.62 12.00 -8.16
C GLY A 8 13.41 10.73 -8.99
N GLY A 9 13.13 10.81 -10.29
CA GLY A 9 12.96 9.63 -11.17
C GLY A 9 11.57 9.00 -11.15
N ILE A 10 10.74 9.37 -10.18
CA ILE A 10 9.38 8.85 -10.04
C ILE A 10 8.42 9.76 -10.81
N LYS A 11 7.70 9.18 -11.78
CA LYS A 11 6.64 9.91 -12.50
C LYS A 11 5.54 10.29 -11.52
N LYS A 12 5.14 11.57 -11.53
CA LYS A 12 4.00 12.06 -10.76
C LYS A 12 2.73 11.27 -11.12
N LEU A 13 1.97 10.86 -10.11
CA LEU A 13 0.69 10.16 -10.28
C LEU A 13 -0.32 11.06 -11.01
N ASN A 14 -1.04 10.49 -11.96
CA ASN A 14 -2.09 11.14 -12.73
C ASN A 14 -3.09 10.10 -13.28
N ASN A 15 -4.16 10.57 -13.91
CA ASN A 15 -5.22 9.69 -14.41
C ASN A 15 -4.77 8.72 -15.50
N GLN A 16 -3.66 8.99 -16.20
CA GLN A 16 -3.14 8.11 -17.26
C GLN A 16 -2.30 6.96 -16.69
N ASN A 17 -1.64 7.14 -15.54
CA ASN A 17 -0.79 6.12 -14.92
C ASN A 17 -1.40 5.48 -13.67
N TYR A 18 -2.58 5.93 -13.23
CA TYR A 18 -3.25 5.42 -12.04
C TYR A 18 -3.48 3.90 -12.08
N ASN A 19 -3.95 3.36 -13.21
CA ASN A 19 -4.23 1.92 -13.31
C ASN A 19 -2.98 1.08 -13.05
N THR A 20 -1.86 1.42 -13.70
CA THR A 20 -0.57 0.75 -13.47
C THR A 20 -0.13 0.89 -12.03
N TRP A 21 -0.20 2.11 -11.47
CA TRP A 21 0.17 2.36 -10.08
C TRP A 21 -0.68 1.53 -9.11
N SER A 22 -1.99 1.49 -9.31
CA SER A 22 -2.95 0.74 -8.47
C SER A 22 -2.67 -0.76 -8.53
N THR A 23 -2.41 -1.33 -9.71
CA THR A 23 -2.03 -2.74 -9.85
C THR A 23 -0.71 -3.04 -9.14
N CYS A 24 0.30 -2.16 -9.27
CA CYS A 24 1.58 -2.34 -8.59
C CYS A 24 1.42 -2.31 -7.06
N MET A 25 0.65 -1.36 -6.51
CA MET A 25 0.42 -1.29 -5.06
C MET A 25 -0.36 -2.51 -4.55
N MET A 26 -1.39 -2.95 -5.28
CA MET A 26 -2.13 -4.17 -4.97
C MET A 26 -1.20 -5.39 -4.90
N LEU A 27 -0.41 -5.64 -5.96
CA LEU A 27 0.50 -6.79 -6.01
C LEU A 27 1.57 -6.72 -4.92
N TYR A 28 2.11 -5.53 -4.65
CA TYR A 28 3.07 -5.33 -3.57
C TYR A 28 2.48 -5.70 -2.21
N MET A 29 1.28 -5.19 -1.90
CA MET A 29 0.59 -5.47 -0.64
C MET A 29 0.17 -6.94 -0.52
N GLN A 30 -0.24 -7.58 -1.62
CA GLN A 30 -0.52 -9.02 -1.64
C GLN A 30 0.73 -9.83 -1.31
N GLY A 31 1.89 -9.47 -1.86
CA GLY A 31 3.17 -10.12 -1.53
C GLY A 31 3.66 -9.87 -0.10
N GLN A 32 3.05 -8.94 0.63
CA GLN A 32 3.32 -8.66 2.04
C GLN A 32 2.20 -9.14 2.97
N ASP A 33 1.18 -9.83 2.42
CA ASP A 33 -0.02 -10.26 3.16
C ASP A 33 -0.81 -9.10 3.81
N LEU A 34 -0.67 -7.89 3.26
CA LEU A 34 -1.31 -6.67 3.76
C LEU A 34 -2.56 -6.27 2.97
N TRP A 35 -2.79 -6.90 1.82
CA TRP A 35 -3.86 -6.49 0.92
C TRP A 35 -5.25 -6.69 1.52
N GLU A 36 -5.46 -7.73 2.33
CA GLU A 36 -6.75 -8.02 2.96
C GLU A 36 -7.16 -6.98 4.00
N VAL A 37 -6.19 -6.40 4.72
CA VAL A 37 -6.41 -5.23 5.59
C VAL A 37 -6.82 -4.01 4.76
N VAL A 38 -6.09 -3.72 3.68
CA VAL A 38 -6.30 -2.51 2.86
C VAL A 38 -7.61 -2.59 2.06
N ASN A 39 -7.96 -3.78 1.58
CA ASN A 39 -9.18 -4.02 0.83
C ASN A 39 -10.42 -4.14 1.73
N GLY A 40 -10.23 -4.30 3.05
CA GLY A 40 -11.28 -4.36 4.06
C GLY A 40 -11.95 -5.73 4.23
N SER A 41 -11.41 -6.79 3.62
CA SER A 41 -11.88 -8.16 3.82
C SER A 41 -11.38 -8.74 5.14
N GLU A 42 -10.24 -8.27 5.65
CA GLU A 42 -9.77 -8.58 6.98
C GLU A 42 -10.40 -7.66 8.03
N ILE A 43 -11.29 -8.23 8.84
CA ILE A 43 -12.04 -7.53 9.91
C ILE A 43 -11.58 -7.92 11.32
N THR A 44 -10.68 -8.90 11.42
CA THR A 44 -10.16 -9.38 12.70
C THR A 44 -9.03 -8.45 13.14
N GLN A 45 -9.22 -7.75 14.26
CA GLN A 45 -8.13 -7.00 14.87
C GLN A 45 -7.05 -7.98 15.32
N PRO A 46 -5.75 -7.63 15.20
CA PRO A 46 -4.70 -8.40 15.83
C PRO A 46 -5.05 -8.58 17.32
N GLU A 47 -4.95 -9.80 17.84
CA GLU A 47 -5.01 -9.99 19.29
C GLU A 47 -3.91 -9.12 19.89
N ALA A 48 -4.28 -8.26 20.83
CA ALA A 48 -3.29 -7.47 21.56
C ALA A 48 -2.31 -8.46 22.18
N GLU A 49 -1.05 -8.41 21.76
CA GLU A 49 0.04 -9.08 22.45
C GLU A 49 0.00 -8.54 23.88
N ASP A 50 -0.52 -9.36 24.81
CA ASP A 50 -0.57 -8.99 26.20
C ASP A 50 0.87 -8.80 26.67
N VAL A 51 1.28 -7.55 26.80
CA VAL A 51 2.58 -7.15 27.37
C VAL A 51 2.58 -7.32 28.91
N ASN A 52 1.77 -8.23 29.46
CA ASN A 52 1.88 -8.73 30.84
C ASN A 52 3.14 -9.57 31.09
N GLY A 53 4.19 -9.36 30.30
CA GLY A 53 5.56 -9.78 30.58
C GLY A 53 6.43 -8.63 31.12
N ILE A 54 5.91 -7.74 31.96
CA ILE A 54 6.77 -6.93 32.83
C ILE A 54 7.09 -7.79 34.06
N LEU A 55 8.32 -8.28 34.09
CA LEU A 55 9.02 -8.91 35.22
C LEU A 55 8.86 -8.12 36.53
#